data_AF-A0AAE9F1L1-F1
#
_entry.id   AF-A0AAE9F1L1-F1
#
_cell.length_a   1.000
_cell.length_b   1.000
_cell.length_c   1.000
_cell.angle_alpha   90.00
_cell.angle_beta   90.00
_cell.angle_gamma   90.00
#
_symmetry.space_group_name_H-M   'P 1'
#
loop_
_entity.id
_entity.type
_entity.pdbx_description
1 polymer ?
#
loop_
_entity_poly.entity_id
_entity_poly.type
_entity_poly.pdbx_seq_one_letter_code
_entity_poly.pdbx_strand_id
1 'polypeptide(L)'
;MLENYYQMVREMGELGLMSTQSWHTVKFSQVARPFLEPSRNMELRNPAAAFTDCLLQYKEAAQFVGFMEIEDLLFPVNANYYYEEFEREYEGSMQISALYYQIVEEQSVKYASPDQQSLRALLANAQPGETLRRGRSIVRTERYNSTWTHYSTQAERQPIYLSEQGEQPHHLSKKAITTNAFLRFKNLQYGTEDQLNATVIPQNPMSQDSLLLNEEALKEIEEGIRETLLLPTLQEFIKKLPTEDFYSTKLRECLDEQKSGKGYCVNTKSCKLPSNDKIPCRHSDGLYHSGRIMKPYTWHFVTEFYFTRNLGCYE
;
A
#
# COMPACT_ATOMS: atom_id res chain seq x y z
N MET A 1 -5.00 -20.17 9.93
CA MET A 1 -5.23 -19.54 8.62
C MET A 1 -4.65 -18.13 8.57
N LEU A 2 -5.20 -17.12 9.26
CA LEU A 2 -4.58 -15.78 9.34
C LEU A 2 -3.19 -15.78 9.98
N GLU A 3 -3.00 -16.64 10.99
CA GLU A 3 -1.68 -16.86 11.60
C GLU A 3 -0.64 -17.39 10.60
N ASN A 4 -1.04 -18.22 9.64
CA ASN A 4 -0.12 -18.74 8.63
C ASN A 4 0.33 -17.62 7.68
N TYR A 5 -0.57 -16.68 7.36
CA TYR A 5 -0.21 -15.47 6.61
C TYR A 5 0.77 -14.61 7.39
N TYR A 6 0.52 -14.36 8.68
CA TYR A 6 1.43 -13.61 9.52
C TYR A 6 2.82 -14.28 9.62
N GLN A 7 2.87 -15.60 9.84
CA GLN A 7 4.13 -16.34 9.91
C GLN A 7 4.88 -16.30 8.57
N MET A 8 4.18 -16.52 7.45
CA MET A 8 4.77 -16.38 6.11
C MET A 8 5.41 -15.00 5.92
N VAL A 9 4.68 -13.94 6.26
CA VAL A 9 5.17 -12.56 6.15
C VAL A 9 6.37 -12.30 7.07
N ARG A 10 6.38 -12.89 8.28
CA ARG A 10 7.53 -12.79 9.20
C ARG A 10 8.76 -13.48 8.61
N GLU A 11 8.61 -14.70 8.10
CA GLU A 11 9.70 -15.45 7.47
C GLU A 11 10.22 -14.73 6.21
N MET A 12 9.33 -14.15 5.39
CA MET A 12 9.74 -13.27 4.28
C MET A 12 10.53 -12.05 4.78
N GLY A 13 10.27 -11.57 6.00
CA GLY A 13 11.04 -10.50 6.61
C GLY A 13 12.41 -10.91 7.13
N GLU A 14 12.56 -12.12 7.67
CA GLU A 14 13.88 -12.69 8.01
C GLU A 14 14.74 -12.87 6.75
N LEU A 15 14.12 -13.09 5.59
CA LEU A 15 14.79 -13.14 4.28
C LEU A 15 15.12 -11.75 3.70
N GLY A 16 14.70 -10.66 4.36
CA GLY A 16 14.91 -9.30 3.88
C GLY A 16 14.00 -8.88 2.72
N LEU A 17 12.95 -9.64 2.42
CA LEU A 17 12.03 -9.35 1.30
C LEU A 17 10.96 -8.31 1.66
N MET A 18 10.58 -8.24 2.93
CA MET A 18 9.61 -7.26 3.44
C MET A 18 9.83 -6.96 4.92
N SER A 19 9.27 -5.86 5.42
CA SER A 19 9.21 -5.62 6.86
C SER A 19 7.76 -5.39 7.27
N THR A 20 7.38 -5.93 8.42
CA THR A 20 6.09 -5.62 9.02
C THR A 20 6.29 -4.82 10.28
N GLN A 21 5.44 -3.81 10.45
CA GLN A 21 5.36 -3.02 11.65
C GLN A 21 3.96 -3.15 12.21
N SER A 22 3.89 -3.27 13.53
CA SER A 22 2.63 -3.27 14.25
C SER A 22 2.04 -1.86 14.18
N TRP A 23 0.81 -1.75 13.68
CA TRP A 23 0.10 -0.49 13.68
C TRP A 23 -0.65 -0.33 15.00
N HIS A 24 -0.32 0.70 15.77
CA HIS A 24 -0.89 0.85 17.11
C HIS A 24 -2.03 1.86 17.16
N THR A 25 -3.02 1.55 17.99
CA THR A 25 -4.07 2.48 18.39
C THR A 25 -3.95 2.76 19.87
N VAL A 26 -3.96 4.02 20.25
CA VAL A 26 -4.16 4.38 21.66
C VAL A 26 -5.60 4.02 22.03
N LYS A 27 -5.77 3.06 22.95
CA LYS A 27 -7.08 2.71 23.51
C LYS A 27 -7.26 3.47 24.83
N PHE A 28 -8.24 4.37 24.88
CA PHE A 28 -8.54 5.08 26.13
C PHE A 28 -9.44 4.24 27.02
N SER A 29 -9.15 4.18 28.33
CA SER A 29 -9.95 3.42 29.31
C SER A 29 -11.35 4.01 29.55
N GLN A 30 -11.57 5.28 29.18
CA GLN A 30 -12.86 5.97 29.27
C GLN A 30 -13.13 6.71 27.96
N VAL A 31 -14.08 6.19 27.18
CA VAL A 31 -14.55 6.76 25.89
C VAL A 31 -15.95 7.37 26.00
N ALA A 32 -16.40 7.65 27.22
CA ALA A 32 -17.70 8.27 27.48
C ALA A 32 -17.65 9.78 27.20
N ARG A 33 -18.78 10.34 26.73
CA ARG A 33 -18.93 11.79 26.54
C ARG A 33 -18.51 12.54 27.82
N PRO A 34 -17.76 13.65 27.71
CA PRO A 34 -17.47 14.42 26.49
C PRO A 34 -16.22 13.95 25.71
N PHE A 35 -15.54 12.89 26.15
CA PHE A 35 -14.29 12.45 25.54
C PHE A 35 -14.56 11.62 24.27
N LEU A 36 -14.00 12.06 23.15
CA LEU A 36 -14.06 11.36 21.87
C LEU A 36 -12.90 10.36 21.84
N GLU A 37 -13.15 9.09 21.52
CA GLU A 37 -12.10 8.13 21.19
C GLU A 37 -11.41 8.58 19.89
N PRO A 38 -10.18 9.12 19.93
CA PRO A 38 -9.50 9.64 18.75
C PRO A 38 -9.32 8.55 17.69
N SER A 39 -9.06 7.31 18.13
CA SER A 39 -8.85 6.17 17.23
C SER A 39 -10.11 5.78 16.45
N ARG A 40 -11.31 6.19 16.89
CA ARG A 40 -12.58 5.86 16.21
C ARG A 40 -12.80 6.70 14.96
N ASN A 41 -12.25 7.92 14.92
CA ASN A 41 -12.27 8.79 13.74
C ASN A 41 -10.91 8.85 13.04
N MET A 42 -9.92 8.13 13.56
CA MET A 42 -8.62 8.01 12.93
C MET A 42 -8.72 7.01 11.79
N GLU A 43 -8.11 7.36 10.66
CA GLU A 43 -8.20 6.61 9.42
C GLU A 43 -7.27 5.38 9.42
N LEU A 44 -7.53 4.44 10.32
CA LEU A 44 -6.61 3.35 10.69
C LEU A 44 -6.36 2.30 9.61
N ARG A 45 -7.11 2.35 8.52
CA ARG A 45 -6.89 1.50 7.35
C ARG A 45 -7.02 2.26 6.04
N ASN A 46 -6.98 3.60 6.05
CA ASN A 46 -6.74 4.30 4.80
C ASN A 46 -5.23 4.25 4.52
N PRO A 47 -4.80 3.80 3.33
CA PRO A 47 -3.45 3.99 2.82
C PRO A 47 -2.82 5.34 3.18
N ALA A 48 -3.63 6.40 3.30
CA ALA A 48 -3.20 7.73 3.71
C ALA A 48 -2.36 7.77 4.99
N ALA A 49 -2.76 7.07 6.06
CA ALA A 49 -1.97 7.09 7.30
C ALA A 49 -0.66 6.30 7.14
N ALA A 50 -0.68 5.20 6.37
CA ALA A 50 0.46 4.31 6.16
C ALA A 50 1.53 5.03 5.34
N PHE A 51 1.07 5.73 4.31
CA PHE A 51 1.88 6.56 3.44
C PHE A 51 2.45 7.76 4.18
N THR A 52 1.71 8.33 5.14
CA THR A 52 2.22 9.46 5.95
C THR A 52 3.33 8.97 6.87
N ASP A 53 3.13 7.85 7.56
CA ASP A 53 4.15 7.27 8.44
C ASP A 53 5.39 6.85 7.64
N CYS A 54 5.21 6.22 6.47
CA CYS A 54 6.30 5.90 5.54
C CYS A 54 7.06 7.15 5.12
N LEU A 55 6.36 8.21 4.72
CA LEU A 55 7.01 9.47 4.36
C LEU A 55 7.82 10.02 5.54
N LEU A 56 7.22 10.12 6.73
CA LEU A 56 7.91 10.67 7.90
C LEU A 56 9.13 9.84 8.32
N GLN A 57 9.06 8.52 8.20
CA GLN A 57 10.16 7.62 8.53
C GLN A 57 11.33 7.75 7.53
N TYR A 58 11.03 7.86 6.23
CA TYR A 58 12.04 7.77 5.18
C TYR A 58 12.40 9.12 4.53
N LYS A 59 11.75 10.23 4.90
CA LYS A 59 11.97 11.55 4.29
C LYS A 59 13.45 11.96 4.27
N GLU A 60 14.17 11.68 5.35
CA GLU A 60 15.59 12.05 5.46
C GLU A 60 16.55 10.90 5.11
N ALA A 61 16.03 9.71 4.79
CA ALA A 61 16.82 8.49 4.59
C ALA A 61 16.76 7.94 3.15
N ALA A 62 15.78 8.38 2.35
CA ALA A 62 15.58 7.92 0.98
C ALA A 62 15.56 9.11 0.00
N GLN A 63 16.04 8.90 -1.23
CA GLN A 63 15.96 9.92 -2.30
C GLN A 63 14.55 10.02 -2.89
N PHE A 64 13.88 8.88 -3.01
CA PHE A 64 12.51 8.77 -3.50
C PHE A 64 11.65 8.02 -2.50
N VAL A 65 10.41 8.47 -2.33
CA VAL A 65 9.37 7.73 -1.60
C VAL A 65 8.17 7.57 -2.52
N GLY A 66 7.74 6.32 -2.72
CA GLY A 66 6.55 5.98 -3.51
C GLY A 66 5.38 5.60 -2.62
N PHE A 67 4.19 6.09 -2.95
CA PHE A 67 2.96 5.76 -2.24
C PHE A 67 2.14 4.74 -3.03
N MET A 68 2.23 3.46 -2.65
CA MET A 68 1.66 2.33 -3.39
C MET A 68 0.84 1.43 -2.47
N GLU A 69 -0.33 0.99 -2.93
CA GLU A 69 -1.07 -0.10 -2.26
C GLU A 69 -0.49 -1.47 -2.66
N ILE A 70 -0.75 -2.51 -1.88
CA ILE A 70 -0.27 -3.89 -2.17
C ILE A 70 -0.86 -4.47 -3.47
N GLU A 71 -1.94 -3.87 -3.97
CA GLU A 71 -2.63 -4.24 -5.21
C GLU A 71 -2.11 -3.44 -6.43
N ASP A 72 -1.25 -2.44 -6.19
CA ASP A 72 -0.69 -1.57 -7.23
C ASP A 72 0.62 -2.15 -7.77
N LEU A 73 0.71 -2.35 -9.09
CA LEU A 73 1.94 -2.67 -9.81
C LEU A 73 2.35 -1.48 -10.67
N LEU A 74 3.64 -1.18 -10.71
CA LEU A 74 4.24 -0.21 -11.63
C LEU A 74 5.38 -0.92 -12.34
N PHE A 75 5.51 -0.79 -13.65
CA PHE A 75 6.65 -1.36 -14.37
C PHE A 75 7.43 -0.22 -15.02
N PRO A 76 8.76 -0.17 -14.87
CA PRO A 76 9.57 0.77 -15.61
C PRO A 76 9.41 0.56 -17.12
N VAL A 77 9.14 1.64 -17.85
CA VAL A 77 8.98 1.67 -19.31
C VAL A 77 10.14 2.36 -19.99
N ASN A 78 10.83 3.26 -19.28
CA ASN A 78 11.89 4.11 -19.83
C ASN A 78 13.29 3.75 -19.30
N ALA A 79 13.42 2.75 -18.41
CA ALA A 79 14.69 2.30 -17.85
C ALA A 79 14.60 0.84 -17.38
N ASN A 80 15.73 0.25 -16.99
CA ASN A 80 15.78 -1.13 -16.50
C ASN A 80 15.43 -1.27 -15.01
N TYR A 81 15.41 -0.18 -14.24
CA TYR A 81 15.11 -0.18 -12.81
C TYR A 81 14.51 1.17 -12.38
N TYR A 82 13.72 1.14 -11.29
CA TYR A 82 12.94 2.30 -10.83
C TYR A 82 13.76 3.56 -10.56
N TYR A 83 14.94 3.41 -9.94
CA TYR A 83 15.78 4.57 -9.62
C TYR A 83 16.15 5.38 -10.87
N GLU A 84 16.59 4.69 -11.94
CA GLU A 84 16.94 5.34 -13.19
C GLU A 84 15.71 5.89 -13.91
N GLU A 85 14.58 5.18 -13.91
CA GLU A 85 13.34 5.72 -14.47
C GLU A 85 12.94 7.03 -13.77
N PHE A 86 12.94 7.05 -12.44
CA PHE A 86 12.55 8.24 -11.70
C PHE A 86 13.53 9.39 -11.95
N GLU A 87 14.85 9.16 -11.88
CA GLU A 87 15.82 10.23 -12.20
C GLU A 87 15.65 10.76 -13.63
N ARG A 88 15.38 9.89 -14.61
CA ARG A 88 15.07 10.30 -15.99
C ARG A 88 13.80 11.14 -16.04
N GLU A 89 12.74 10.74 -15.34
CA GLU A 89 11.48 11.49 -15.32
C GLU A 89 11.58 12.83 -14.58
N TYR A 90 12.44 12.94 -13.58
CA TYR A 90 12.75 14.21 -12.92
C TYR A 90 13.61 15.13 -13.80
N GLU A 91 14.35 14.58 -14.78
CA GLU A 91 15.18 15.32 -15.75
C GLU A 91 16.16 16.31 -15.09
N GLY A 92 16.61 16.01 -13.87
CA GLY A 92 17.44 16.92 -13.07
C GLY A 92 16.76 18.23 -12.62
N SER A 93 15.46 18.40 -12.87
CA SER A 93 14.72 19.63 -12.57
C SER A 93 14.53 19.85 -11.07
N MET A 94 15.13 20.91 -10.54
CA MET A 94 14.94 21.36 -9.16
C MET A 94 13.52 21.82 -8.84
N GLN A 95 12.68 22.03 -9.86
CA GLN A 95 11.30 22.51 -9.69
C GLN A 95 10.29 21.38 -9.57
N ILE A 96 10.64 20.13 -9.92
CA ILE A 96 9.74 19.00 -9.80
C ILE A 96 9.94 18.37 -8.41
N SER A 97 8.85 18.28 -7.64
CA SER A 97 8.83 17.67 -6.30
C SER A 97 8.17 16.29 -6.28
N ALA A 98 7.31 16.00 -7.25
CA ALA A 98 6.59 14.73 -7.35
C ALA A 98 6.33 14.35 -8.81
N LEU A 99 6.49 13.06 -9.11
CA LEU A 99 5.98 12.44 -10.32
C LEU A 99 4.58 11.89 -10.02
N TYR A 100 3.60 12.26 -10.81
CA TYR A 100 2.20 11.88 -10.62
C TYR A 100 1.76 10.93 -11.72
N TYR A 101 1.45 9.69 -11.34
CA TYR A 101 1.03 8.63 -12.23
C TYR A 101 -0.48 8.41 -12.07
N GLN A 102 -1.17 8.16 -13.18
CA GLN A 102 -2.56 7.69 -13.12
C GLN A 102 -2.61 6.23 -12.62
N ILE A 103 -3.80 5.82 -12.17
CA ILE A 103 -4.07 4.43 -11.81
C ILE A 103 -5.11 3.90 -12.78
N VAL A 104 -4.81 2.77 -13.40
CA VAL A 104 -5.73 2.00 -14.25
C VAL A 104 -6.14 0.77 -13.46
N GLU A 105 -7.45 0.58 -13.22
CA GLU A 105 -7.91 -0.68 -12.63
C GLU A 105 -7.77 -1.80 -13.64
N GLU A 106 -7.25 -2.93 -13.19
CA GLU A 106 -7.13 -4.15 -13.99
C GLU A 106 -7.98 -5.24 -13.37
N GLN A 107 -8.87 -5.81 -14.17
CA GLN A 107 -9.55 -7.07 -13.85
C GLN A 107 -8.64 -8.21 -14.29
N SER A 108 -8.49 -9.24 -13.45
CA SER A 108 -7.68 -10.40 -13.81
C SER A 108 -8.04 -11.62 -12.98
N VAL A 109 -7.24 -12.67 -13.11
CA VAL A 109 -7.40 -13.97 -12.46
C VAL A 109 -6.41 -14.17 -11.33
N LYS A 110 -6.74 -15.08 -10.43
CA LYS A 110 -5.86 -15.62 -9.40
C LYS A 110 -6.05 -17.12 -9.26
N TYR A 111 -5.03 -17.77 -8.70
CA TYR A 111 -5.12 -19.18 -8.34
C TYR A 111 -5.81 -19.33 -6.99
N ALA A 112 -6.54 -20.44 -6.81
CA ALA A 112 -7.05 -20.84 -5.50
C ALA A 112 -5.91 -21.22 -4.54
N SER A 113 -4.87 -21.88 -5.06
CA SER A 113 -3.73 -22.30 -4.27
C SER A 113 -2.64 -21.23 -4.25
N PRO A 114 -2.21 -20.73 -3.08
CA PRO A 114 -1.19 -19.68 -3.01
C PRO A 114 0.21 -20.08 -3.50
N ASP A 115 0.54 -21.37 -3.54
CA ASP A 115 1.80 -21.90 -4.08
C ASP A 115 1.84 -21.94 -5.62
N GLN A 116 0.69 -21.72 -6.27
CA GLN A 116 0.56 -21.74 -7.74
C GLN A 116 0.46 -20.35 -8.35
N GLN A 117 0.58 -19.28 -7.55
CA GLN A 117 0.44 -17.92 -8.06
C GLN A 117 1.47 -17.64 -9.15
N SER A 118 1.03 -16.99 -10.22
CA SER A 118 1.84 -16.66 -11.38
C SER A 118 1.60 -15.21 -11.80
N LEU A 119 2.66 -14.43 -11.93
CA LEU A 119 2.57 -13.07 -12.45
C LEU A 119 2.20 -13.11 -13.93
N ARG A 120 2.70 -14.10 -14.69
CA ARG A 120 2.32 -14.29 -16.09
C ARG A 120 0.81 -14.45 -16.26
N ALA A 121 0.18 -15.36 -15.53
CA ALA A 121 -1.27 -15.56 -15.62
C ALA A 121 -2.05 -14.31 -15.21
N LEU A 122 -1.58 -13.60 -14.17
CA LEU A 122 -2.17 -12.33 -13.74
C LEU A 122 -2.10 -11.25 -14.84
N LEU A 123 -0.96 -11.09 -15.49
CA LEU A 123 -0.80 -10.07 -16.52
C LEU A 123 -1.48 -10.47 -17.83
N ALA A 124 -1.41 -11.73 -18.24
CA ALA A 124 -2.00 -12.21 -19.50
C ALA A 124 -3.53 -12.11 -19.54
N ASN A 125 -4.17 -12.11 -18.38
CA ASN A 125 -5.62 -11.93 -18.24
C ASN A 125 -6.00 -10.52 -17.80
N ALA A 126 -5.05 -9.58 -17.71
CA ALA A 126 -5.34 -8.21 -17.32
C ALA A 126 -6.23 -7.54 -18.38
N GLN A 127 -7.37 -7.04 -17.93
CA GLN A 127 -8.32 -6.29 -18.74
C GLN A 127 -8.51 -4.89 -18.13
N PRO A 128 -8.21 -3.82 -18.89
CA PRO A 128 -8.26 -2.47 -18.37
C PRO A 128 -9.72 -2.08 -18.09
N GLY A 129 -9.93 -1.55 -16.89
CA GLY A 129 -11.19 -1.02 -16.39
C GLY A 129 -11.20 0.51 -16.37
N GLU A 130 -11.75 1.09 -15.30
CA GLU A 130 -11.81 2.54 -15.13
C GLU A 130 -10.44 3.12 -14.75
N THR A 131 -10.09 4.26 -15.34
CA THR A 131 -8.96 5.07 -14.87
C THR A 131 -9.39 5.93 -13.69
N LEU A 132 -8.75 5.77 -12.53
CA LEU A 132 -9.16 6.51 -11.33
C LEU A 132 -8.79 7.98 -11.45
N ARG A 133 -9.69 8.83 -10.96
CA ARG A 133 -9.45 10.29 -10.85
C ARG A 133 -8.24 10.64 -9.97
N ARG A 134 -7.96 9.82 -8.95
CA ARG A 134 -6.81 10.01 -8.05
C ARG A 134 -5.71 9.03 -8.42
N GLY A 135 -4.50 9.57 -8.61
CA GLY A 135 -3.31 8.86 -8.99
C GLY A 135 -2.39 8.54 -7.80
N ARG A 136 -1.20 8.06 -8.12
CA ARG A 136 -0.08 7.86 -7.19
C ARG A 136 1.00 8.88 -7.39
N SER A 137 1.81 9.06 -6.36
CA SER A 137 2.95 9.95 -6.42
C SER A 137 4.22 9.24 -5.98
N ILE A 138 5.27 9.45 -6.75
CA ILE A 138 6.65 9.21 -6.36
C ILE A 138 7.22 10.58 -6.03
N VAL A 139 7.66 10.79 -4.80
CA VAL A 139 8.13 12.10 -4.33
C VAL A 139 9.64 12.10 -4.17
N ARG A 140 10.26 13.23 -4.51
CA ARG A 140 11.68 13.49 -4.24
C ARG A 140 11.76 14.16 -2.89
N THR A 141 12.24 13.42 -1.91
CA THR A 141 12.07 13.74 -0.49
C THR A 141 12.63 15.10 -0.09
N GLU A 142 13.83 15.44 -0.58
CA GLU A 142 14.52 16.73 -0.39
C GLU A 142 13.69 17.95 -0.86
N ARG A 143 12.71 17.73 -1.76
CA ARG A 143 11.88 18.77 -2.36
C ARG A 143 10.41 18.63 -1.95
N TYR A 144 10.04 17.63 -1.15
CA TYR A 144 8.65 17.37 -0.82
C TYR A 144 8.26 18.03 0.51
N ASN A 145 7.66 19.22 0.42
CA ASN A 145 7.22 19.99 1.59
C ASN A 145 5.73 19.80 1.90
N SER A 146 5.32 18.54 2.06
CA SER A 146 3.98 18.17 2.52
C SER A 146 4.02 16.87 3.28
N THR A 147 3.03 16.63 4.15
CA THR A 147 2.75 15.31 4.73
C THR A 147 1.54 14.65 4.05
N TRP A 148 0.96 15.31 3.05
CA TRP A 148 -0.12 14.72 2.26
C TRP A 148 0.44 13.62 1.37
N THR A 149 -0.33 12.56 1.18
CA THR A 149 0.15 11.33 0.50
C THR A 149 -0.36 11.25 -0.93
N HIS A 150 -1.37 12.04 -1.25
CA HIS A 150 -1.59 12.52 -2.60
C HIS A 150 -0.77 13.81 -2.79
N TYR A 151 -0.44 14.18 -4.02
CA TYR A 151 0.20 15.48 -4.25
C TYR A 151 -0.68 16.63 -3.70
N SER A 152 -0.13 17.44 -2.78
CA SER A 152 -0.85 18.57 -2.18
C SER A 152 -0.87 19.77 -3.12
N THR A 153 -2.06 20.17 -3.56
CA THR A 153 -2.25 21.39 -4.37
C THR A 153 -2.01 22.67 -3.57
N GLN A 154 -2.00 22.60 -2.24
CA GLN A 154 -1.68 23.73 -1.36
C GLN A 154 -0.17 23.97 -1.28
N ALA A 155 0.64 22.91 -1.39
CA ALA A 155 2.10 22.99 -1.46
C ALA A 155 2.60 23.35 -2.87
N GLU A 156 1.75 23.19 -3.89
CA GLU A 156 2.08 23.51 -5.28
C GLU A 156 2.33 25.01 -5.47
N ARG A 157 3.43 25.33 -6.16
CA ARG A 157 3.89 26.70 -6.48
C ARG A 157 4.16 27.57 -5.24
N GLN A 158 4.25 26.98 -4.05
CA GLN A 158 4.73 27.72 -2.89
C GLN A 158 6.22 28.04 -3.06
N PRO A 159 6.67 29.25 -2.66
CA PRO A 159 8.07 29.64 -2.75
C PRO A 159 8.90 28.83 -1.75
N ILE A 160 9.95 28.17 -2.24
CA ILE A 160 10.90 27.41 -1.42
C ILE A 160 12.31 27.92 -1.68
N TYR A 161 13.03 28.20 -0.60
CA TYR A 161 14.42 28.63 -0.64
C TYR A 161 15.31 27.43 -0.29
N LEU A 162 16.16 27.02 -1.24
CA LEU A 162 17.06 25.87 -1.08
C LEU A 162 18.33 26.21 -0.28
N SER A 163 18.58 27.49 -0.03
CA SER A 163 19.67 27.97 0.81
C SER A 163 19.25 29.23 1.56
N GLU A 164 19.85 29.47 2.73
CA GLU A 164 19.60 30.66 3.55
C GLU A 164 19.96 31.98 2.82
N GLN A 165 20.84 31.91 1.82
CA GLN A 165 21.31 33.05 1.02
C GLN A 165 20.58 33.19 -0.32
N GLY A 166 19.61 32.31 -0.62
CA GLY A 166 18.88 32.33 -1.87
C GLY A 166 17.96 33.55 -1.97
N GLU A 167 18.20 34.43 -2.93
CA GLU A 167 17.35 35.62 -3.17
C GLU A 167 16.11 35.31 -4.02
N GLN A 168 16.14 34.20 -4.78
CA GLN A 168 15.05 33.81 -5.68
C GLN A 168 14.42 32.48 -5.21
N PRO A 169 13.12 32.45 -4.91
CA PRO A 169 12.45 31.22 -4.52
C PRO A 169 12.26 30.27 -5.72
N HIS A 170 12.34 28.97 -5.46
CA HIS A 170 11.87 27.95 -6.37
C HIS A 170 10.38 27.70 -6.16
N HIS A 171 9.65 27.47 -7.25
CA HIS A 171 8.24 27.11 -7.21
C HIS A 171 8.10 25.64 -7.59
N LEU A 172 7.85 24.81 -6.59
CA LEU A 172 7.77 23.37 -6.82
C LEU A 172 6.44 22.98 -7.46
N SER A 173 6.50 22.01 -8.38
CA SER A 173 5.37 21.48 -9.12
C SER A 173 5.41 19.95 -9.14
N LYS A 174 4.29 19.35 -9.59
CA LYS A 174 4.26 17.95 -10.00
C LYS A 174 4.49 17.84 -11.50
N LYS A 175 5.13 16.75 -11.93
CA LYS A 175 5.12 16.29 -13.32
C LYS A 175 4.05 15.22 -13.46
N ALA A 176 3.07 15.42 -14.34
CA ALA A 176 2.15 14.34 -14.70
C ALA A 176 2.85 13.39 -15.68
N ILE A 177 2.85 12.10 -15.36
CA ILE A 177 3.41 11.07 -16.23
C ILE A 177 2.29 10.54 -17.12
N THR A 178 2.48 10.66 -18.44
CA THR A 178 1.49 10.26 -19.45
C THR A 178 1.89 9.00 -20.22
N THR A 179 3.13 8.55 -20.06
CA THR A 179 3.72 7.39 -20.74
C THR A 179 3.58 6.09 -19.94
N ASN A 180 3.23 6.18 -18.67
CA ASN A 180 3.17 5.06 -17.74
C ASN A 180 2.07 5.28 -16.68
N ALA A 181 1.60 4.19 -16.08
CA ALA A 181 0.56 4.21 -15.04
C ALA A 181 0.74 3.05 -14.04
N PHE A 182 0.15 3.22 -12.86
CA PHE A 182 -0.02 2.12 -11.93
C PHE A 182 -1.17 1.23 -12.39
N LEU A 183 -0.94 -0.08 -12.39
CA LEU A 183 -1.94 -1.09 -12.66
C LEU A 183 -2.47 -1.62 -11.32
N ARG A 184 -3.78 -1.52 -11.10
CA ARG A 184 -4.40 -1.90 -9.83
C ARG A 184 -5.22 -3.18 -9.96
N PHE A 185 -4.74 -4.25 -9.34
CA PHE A 185 -5.34 -5.58 -9.39
C PHE A 185 -6.25 -5.85 -8.17
N LYS A 186 -7.35 -5.09 -8.05
CA LYS A 186 -8.22 -5.15 -6.86
C LYS A 186 -9.29 -6.24 -6.91
N ASN A 187 -9.75 -6.61 -8.12
CA ASN A 187 -10.93 -7.47 -8.30
C ASN A 187 -10.54 -8.78 -8.99
N LEU A 188 -9.69 -9.56 -8.34
CA LEU A 188 -9.23 -10.84 -8.88
C LEU A 188 -10.27 -11.94 -8.75
N GLN A 189 -10.51 -12.67 -9.84
CA GLN A 189 -11.42 -13.81 -9.89
C GLN A 189 -10.64 -15.13 -9.95
N TYR A 190 -11.22 -16.23 -9.48
CA TYR A 190 -10.58 -17.54 -9.67
C TYR A 190 -10.58 -17.89 -11.16
N GLY A 191 -9.39 -18.09 -11.73
CA GLY A 191 -9.24 -18.37 -13.16
C GLY A 191 -9.67 -19.78 -13.55
N THR A 192 -10.16 -19.94 -14.77
CA THR A 192 -10.32 -21.25 -15.42
C THR A 192 -8.98 -21.80 -15.91
N GLU A 193 -8.88 -23.10 -16.20
CA GLU A 193 -7.64 -23.71 -16.69
C GLU A 193 -7.08 -22.99 -17.94
N ASP A 194 -7.95 -22.60 -18.88
CA ASP A 194 -7.54 -21.85 -20.08
C ASP A 194 -6.96 -20.48 -19.73
N GLN A 195 -7.56 -19.76 -18.78
CA GLN A 195 -7.08 -18.45 -18.34
C GLN A 195 -5.73 -18.58 -17.61
N LEU A 196 -5.59 -19.59 -16.74
CA LEU A 196 -4.35 -19.81 -15.99
C LEU A 196 -3.18 -20.26 -16.88
N ASN A 197 -3.46 -20.77 -18.09
CA ASN A 197 -2.47 -21.13 -19.10
C ASN A 197 -2.21 -20.01 -20.13
N ALA A 198 -2.85 -18.84 -20.00
CA ALA A 198 -2.66 -17.72 -20.92
C ALA A 198 -1.22 -17.19 -20.84
N THR A 199 -0.61 -16.94 -22.00
CA THR A 199 0.79 -16.51 -22.13
C THR A 199 0.95 -15.13 -22.73
N VAL A 200 -0.07 -14.62 -23.42
CA VAL A 200 -0.02 -13.34 -24.14
C VAL A 200 -0.25 -12.19 -23.17
N ILE A 201 0.77 -11.36 -22.97
CA ILE A 201 0.71 -10.17 -22.11
C ILE A 201 0.11 -9.00 -22.91
N PRO A 202 -0.81 -8.21 -22.34
CA PRO A 202 -1.32 -7.02 -22.98
C PRO A 202 -0.25 -5.93 -23.14
N GLN A 203 -0.52 -5.00 -24.05
CA GLN A 203 0.28 -3.79 -24.20
C GLN A 203 0.12 -2.86 -22.99
N ASN A 204 1.05 -1.93 -22.82
CA ASN A 204 0.94 -0.89 -21.80
C ASN A 204 -0.34 -0.06 -22.04
N PRO A 205 -1.24 0.08 -21.05
CA PRO A 205 -2.49 0.83 -21.23
C PRO A 205 -2.28 2.31 -21.56
N MET A 206 -1.10 2.87 -21.27
CA MET A 206 -0.73 4.26 -21.56
C MET A 206 0.06 4.44 -22.86
N SER A 207 0.49 3.34 -23.50
CA SER A 207 1.34 3.38 -24.70
C SER A 207 1.07 2.17 -25.59
N GLN A 208 0.52 2.43 -26.78
CA GLN A 208 0.15 1.40 -27.76
C GLN A 208 1.36 0.73 -28.44
N ASP A 209 2.55 1.33 -28.33
CA ASP A 209 3.76 0.88 -29.04
C ASP A 209 4.74 0.12 -28.14
N SER A 210 4.44 -0.02 -26.84
CA SER A 210 5.31 -0.68 -25.86
C SER A 210 4.59 -1.80 -25.13
N LEU A 211 5.22 -2.97 -25.05
CA LEU A 211 4.80 -4.03 -24.14
C LEU A 211 4.96 -3.58 -22.69
N LEU A 212 4.09 -4.07 -21.81
CA LEU A 212 4.15 -3.77 -20.37
C LEU A 212 5.44 -4.28 -19.73
N LEU A 213 5.84 -5.49 -20.13
CA LEU A 213 7.05 -6.20 -19.71
C LEU A 213 7.57 -6.97 -20.91
N ASN A 214 8.88 -7.02 -21.08
CA ASN A 214 9.48 -7.93 -22.05
C ASN A 214 9.51 -9.37 -21.49
N GLU A 215 9.63 -10.35 -22.38
CA GLU A 215 9.56 -11.78 -22.00
C GLU A 215 10.71 -12.23 -21.10
N GLU A 216 11.90 -11.64 -21.24
CA GLU A 216 13.07 -11.95 -20.42
C GLU A 216 12.85 -11.52 -18.97
N ALA A 217 12.43 -10.28 -18.75
CA ALA A 217 12.12 -9.72 -17.44
C ALA A 217 10.95 -10.45 -16.78
N LEU A 218 9.89 -10.78 -17.53
CA LEU A 218 8.79 -11.56 -16.96
C LEU A 218 9.26 -12.95 -16.53
N LYS A 219 10.11 -13.61 -17.32
CA LYS A 219 10.66 -14.92 -16.95
C LYS A 219 11.50 -14.84 -15.68
N GLU A 220 12.35 -13.82 -15.55
CA GLU A 220 13.17 -13.59 -14.36
C GLU A 220 12.32 -13.37 -13.10
N ILE A 221 11.29 -12.51 -13.19
CA ILE A 221 10.39 -12.24 -12.06
C ILE A 221 9.62 -13.51 -11.68
N GLU A 222 9.10 -14.24 -12.67
CA GLU A 222 8.33 -15.48 -12.44
C GLU A 222 9.19 -16.55 -11.77
N GLU A 223 10.45 -16.71 -12.20
CA GLU A 223 11.41 -17.63 -11.59
C GLU A 223 11.72 -17.22 -10.14
N GLY A 224 11.96 -15.92 -9.87
CA GLY A 224 12.19 -15.42 -8.51
C GLY A 224 10.98 -15.61 -7.58
N ILE A 225 9.76 -15.39 -8.08
CA ILE A 225 8.52 -15.68 -7.32
C ILE A 225 8.46 -17.17 -7.00
N ARG A 226 8.69 -18.04 -7.99
CA ARG A 226 8.61 -19.48 -7.82
C ARG A 226 9.67 -20.00 -6.85
N GLU A 227 10.91 -19.57 -6.97
CA GLU A 227 12.00 -19.92 -6.06
C GLU A 227 11.66 -19.53 -4.62
N THR A 228 11.16 -18.31 -4.43
CA THR A 228 10.73 -17.81 -3.11
C THR A 228 9.60 -18.67 -2.54
N LEU A 229 8.56 -18.95 -3.33
CA LEU A 229 7.44 -19.78 -2.90
C LEU A 229 7.87 -21.22 -2.57
N LEU A 230 8.91 -21.75 -3.22
CA LEU A 230 9.45 -23.09 -2.99
C LEU A 230 10.41 -23.20 -1.80
N LEU A 231 10.76 -22.08 -1.14
CA LEU A 231 11.62 -22.11 0.04
C LEU A 231 11.02 -23.02 1.13
N PRO A 232 11.79 -23.98 1.69
CA PRO A 232 11.27 -24.93 2.66
C PRO A 232 10.63 -24.27 3.90
N THR A 233 11.18 -23.15 4.35
CA THR A 233 10.68 -22.37 5.49
C THR A 233 9.32 -21.72 5.21
N LEU A 234 9.05 -21.33 3.96
CA LEU A 234 7.78 -20.72 3.56
C LEU A 234 6.73 -21.76 3.17
N GLN A 235 7.14 -22.85 2.53
CA GLN A 235 6.26 -23.93 2.04
C GLN A 235 5.33 -24.50 3.11
N GLU A 236 5.79 -24.60 4.37
CA GLU A 236 4.94 -25.06 5.48
C GLU A 236 3.73 -24.13 5.70
N PHE A 237 3.95 -22.82 5.61
CA PHE A 237 2.91 -21.82 5.85
C PHE A 237 2.03 -21.63 4.62
N ILE A 238 2.62 -21.60 3.42
CA ILE A 238 1.92 -21.40 2.15
C ILE A 238 0.84 -22.48 1.94
N LYS A 239 1.16 -23.76 2.18
CA LYS A 239 0.19 -24.86 2.05
C LYS A 239 -0.99 -24.78 3.02
N LYS A 240 -0.85 -23.99 4.10
CA LYS A 240 -1.88 -23.79 5.13
C LYS A 240 -2.59 -22.44 4.99
N LEU A 241 -2.29 -21.67 3.95
CA LEU A 241 -2.98 -20.42 3.64
C LEU A 241 -4.42 -20.69 3.16
N PRO A 242 -5.33 -19.72 3.34
CA PRO A 242 -6.67 -19.83 2.77
C PRO A 242 -6.63 -19.98 1.26
N THR A 243 -7.52 -20.80 0.73
CA THR A 243 -7.81 -20.90 -0.70
C THR A 243 -9.08 -20.13 -1.10
N GLU A 244 -9.69 -19.42 -0.14
CA GLU A 244 -10.93 -18.66 -0.32
C GLU A 244 -10.86 -17.28 0.38
N ASP A 245 -11.59 -16.31 -0.17
CA ASP A 245 -11.63 -14.94 0.36
C ASP A 245 -12.77 -14.78 1.36
N PHE A 246 -12.54 -15.11 2.64
CA PHE A 246 -13.61 -15.03 3.64
C PHE A 246 -13.96 -13.57 4.04
N TYR A 247 -12.95 -12.74 4.31
CA TYR A 247 -13.14 -11.39 4.86
C TYR A 247 -13.11 -10.28 3.81
N SER A 248 -12.45 -10.49 2.66
CA SER A 248 -12.20 -9.43 1.67
C SER A 248 -13.49 -8.80 1.13
N THR A 249 -14.45 -9.63 0.72
CA THR A 249 -15.75 -9.16 0.17
C THR A 249 -16.54 -8.37 1.21
N LYS A 250 -16.61 -8.87 2.46
CA LYS A 250 -17.34 -8.22 3.55
C LYS A 250 -16.74 -6.87 3.95
N LEU A 251 -15.41 -6.81 3.98
CA LEU A 251 -14.68 -5.57 4.23
C LEU A 251 -14.94 -4.55 3.12
N ARG A 252 -14.91 -4.98 1.85
CA ARG A 252 -15.18 -4.11 0.71
C ARG A 252 -16.59 -3.53 0.79
N GLU A 253 -17.61 -4.36 0.96
CA GLU A 253 -19.02 -3.94 1.11
C GLU A 253 -19.18 -2.90 2.23
N CYS A 254 -18.64 -3.19 3.41
CA CYS A 254 -18.69 -2.28 4.54
C CYS A 254 -18.02 -0.91 4.25
N LEU A 255 -16.85 -0.91 3.62
CA LEU A 255 -16.13 0.33 3.32
C LEU A 255 -16.87 1.15 2.25
N ASP A 256 -17.50 0.49 1.28
CA ASP A 256 -18.27 1.17 0.23
C ASP A 256 -19.58 1.77 0.77
N GLU A 257 -20.25 1.11 1.72
CA GLU A 257 -21.38 1.69 2.46
C GLU A 257 -20.97 2.96 3.22
N GLN A 258 -19.82 2.92 3.90
CA GLN A 258 -19.31 4.05 4.66
C GLN A 258 -18.95 5.26 3.79
N LYS A 259 -18.45 5.05 2.56
CA LYS A 259 -18.14 6.15 1.62
C LYS A 259 -19.37 7.01 1.29
N SER A 260 -20.57 6.42 1.37
CA SER A 260 -21.84 7.12 1.11
C SER A 260 -22.36 7.88 2.35
N GLY A 261 -21.82 7.61 3.54
CA GLY A 261 -22.23 8.23 4.80
C GLY A 261 -21.62 9.63 5.00
N LYS A 262 -22.43 10.60 5.42
CA LYS A 262 -21.93 11.94 5.81
C LYS A 262 -21.47 11.95 7.27
N GLY A 263 -20.26 12.47 7.52
CA GLY A 263 -19.83 12.91 8.86
C GLY A 263 -18.82 12.02 9.60
N TYR A 264 -18.35 10.92 9.02
CA TYR A 264 -17.30 10.06 9.61
C TYR A 264 -16.25 9.68 8.57
N CYS A 265 -15.00 9.53 9.01
CA CYS A 265 -13.92 8.97 8.19
C CYS A 265 -14.15 7.46 8.00
N VAL A 266 -13.93 6.97 6.77
CA VAL A 266 -14.06 5.55 6.45
C VAL A 266 -13.04 4.75 7.26
N ASN A 267 -13.49 3.72 7.98
CA ASN A 267 -12.63 2.90 8.81
C ASN A 267 -13.15 1.46 8.93
N THR A 268 -12.25 0.50 9.13
CA THR A 268 -12.63 -0.90 9.31
C THR A 268 -13.13 -1.24 10.71
N LYS A 269 -12.86 -0.40 11.71
CA LYS A 269 -13.36 -0.62 13.09
C LYS A 269 -14.87 -0.54 13.17
N SER A 270 -15.50 0.23 12.29
CA SER A 270 -16.96 0.34 12.19
C SER A 270 -17.59 -0.87 11.45
N CYS A 271 -16.78 -1.76 10.86
CA CYS A 271 -17.28 -2.93 10.15
C CYS A 271 -17.60 -4.08 11.10
N LYS A 272 -18.84 -4.57 11.04
CA LYS A 272 -19.25 -5.78 11.76
C LYS A 272 -18.82 -7.01 10.96
N LEU A 273 -17.67 -7.58 11.32
CA LEU A 273 -17.17 -8.80 10.70
C LEU A 273 -17.70 -10.04 11.44
N PRO A 274 -18.13 -11.09 10.72
CA PRO A 274 -18.54 -12.34 11.36
C PRO A 274 -17.34 -13.02 12.00
N SER A 275 -17.53 -13.52 13.22
CA SER A 275 -16.52 -14.38 13.85
C SER A 275 -16.44 -15.71 13.13
N ASN A 276 -15.22 -16.25 13.07
CA ASN A 276 -14.95 -17.57 12.57
C ASN A 276 -13.89 -18.22 13.47
N ASP A 277 -14.29 -19.21 14.25
CA ASP A 277 -13.41 -19.89 15.21
C ASP A 277 -12.21 -20.59 14.54
N LYS A 278 -12.30 -20.86 13.23
CA LYS A 278 -11.20 -21.41 12.43
C LYS A 278 -10.19 -20.34 11.96
N ILE A 279 -10.55 -19.06 12.06
CA ILE A 279 -9.73 -17.92 11.62
C ILE A 279 -9.60 -16.93 12.79
N PRO A 280 -8.79 -17.27 13.82
CA PRO A 280 -8.51 -16.32 14.89
C PRO A 280 -7.80 -15.08 14.33
N CYS A 281 -8.27 -13.89 14.71
CA CYS A 281 -7.63 -12.64 14.35
C CYS A 281 -6.38 -12.38 15.21
N ARG A 282 -5.43 -11.65 14.63
CA ARG A 282 -4.23 -11.18 15.32
C ARG A 282 -4.36 -9.69 15.55
N HIS A 283 -4.13 -9.28 16.79
CA HIS A 283 -4.25 -7.88 17.20
C HIS A 283 -2.87 -7.30 17.43
N SER A 284 -2.71 -6.02 17.11
CA SER A 284 -1.54 -5.23 17.46
C SER A 284 -1.82 -4.52 18.78
N ASP A 285 -1.03 -4.83 19.81
CA ASP A 285 -1.15 -4.25 21.14
C ASP A 285 0.19 -3.65 21.59
N GLY A 286 0.16 -2.92 22.70
CA GLY A 286 1.36 -2.35 23.30
C GLY A 286 1.09 -1.82 24.70
N LEU A 287 2.15 -1.54 25.44
CA LEU A 287 2.09 -0.97 26.77
C LEU A 287 1.79 0.53 26.71
N TYR A 288 0.65 0.93 27.25
CA TYR A 288 0.19 2.31 27.22
C TYR A 288 0.77 3.14 28.38
N HIS A 289 1.23 4.35 28.03
CA HIS A 289 1.77 5.32 28.97
C HIS A 289 1.06 6.66 28.84
N SER A 290 0.85 7.31 29.97
CA SER A 290 0.36 8.68 30.03
C SER A 290 1.43 9.57 30.64
N GLY A 291 1.72 10.68 29.98
CA GLY A 291 2.55 11.73 30.56
C GLY A 291 1.90 12.35 31.80
N ARG A 292 2.65 13.20 32.50
CA ARG A 292 2.09 14.00 33.60
C ARG A 292 0.90 14.81 33.09
N ILE A 293 -0.19 14.84 33.85
CA ILE A 293 -1.38 15.64 33.50
C ILE A 293 -0.97 17.12 33.45
N MET A 294 -1.11 17.74 32.28
CA MET A 294 -0.87 19.17 32.07
C MET A 294 -2.09 19.85 31.45
N LYS A 295 -2.14 21.19 31.56
CA LYS A 295 -3.11 22.04 30.87
C LYS A 295 -2.40 22.87 29.80
N PRO A 296 -2.96 23.02 28.58
CA PRO A 296 -4.24 22.48 28.13
C PRO A 296 -4.17 21.05 27.57
N TYR A 297 -2.97 20.47 27.41
CA TYR A 297 -2.80 19.14 26.80
C TYR A 297 -2.05 18.17 27.73
N THR A 298 -2.45 16.90 27.69
CA THR A 298 -1.68 15.77 28.22
C THR A 298 -1.30 14.88 27.05
N TRP A 299 -0.07 14.37 27.05
CA TRP A 299 0.43 13.50 25.99
C TRP A 299 0.38 12.05 26.44
N HIS A 300 0.16 11.16 25.47
CA HIS A 300 0.03 9.73 25.68
C HIS A 300 0.85 9.01 24.60
N PHE A 301 1.45 7.87 24.95
CA PHE A 301 2.32 7.13 24.06
C PHE A 301 2.26 5.63 24.37
N VAL A 302 2.78 4.80 23.46
CA VAL A 302 2.80 3.35 23.59
C VAL A 302 4.24 2.86 23.45
N THR A 303 4.65 1.92 24.28
CA THR A 303 5.94 1.21 24.17
C THR A 303 5.70 -0.30 24.13
N GLU A 304 6.77 -1.09 23.94
CA GLU A 304 6.73 -2.56 24.01
C GLU A 304 5.64 -3.14 23.11
N PHE A 305 5.87 -3.07 21.81
CA PHE A 305 4.91 -3.49 20.80
C PHE A 305 4.89 -5.00 20.64
N TYR A 306 3.69 -5.59 20.60
CA TYR A 306 3.52 -7.03 20.39
C TYR A 306 2.20 -7.37 19.73
N PHE A 307 2.10 -8.60 19.23
CA PHE A 307 0.89 -9.14 18.64
C PHE A 307 0.21 -10.12 19.59
N THR A 308 -1.12 -10.03 19.76
CA THR A 308 -1.91 -10.94 20.59
C THR A 308 -2.91 -11.77 19.79
N ARG A 309 -3.39 -12.85 20.41
CA ARG A 309 -4.33 -13.85 19.84
C ARG A 309 -5.63 -13.99 20.63
N ASN A 310 -5.84 -13.13 21.64
CA ASN A 310 -6.78 -13.40 22.73
C ASN A 310 -8.19 -12.85 22.47
N LEU A 311 -8.34 -12.06 21.42
CA LEU A 311 -9.61 -11.45 21.02
C LEU A 311 -9.94 -12.02 19.64
N GLY A 312 -11.18 -12.48 19.43
CA GLY A 312 -11.67 -12.82 18.09
C GLY A 312 -11.61 -11.60 17.15
N CYS A 313 -12.13 -11.69 15.94
CA CYS A 313 -12.19 -10.55 15.01
C CYS A 313 -13.18 -9.44 15.45
N TYR A 314 -13.53 -9.39 16.74
CA TYR A 314 -14.45 -8.46 17.36
C TYR A 314 -13.74 -7.16 17.77
N GLU A 315 -14.41 -6.04 17.54
CA GLU A 315 -14.53 -4.99 18.56
C GLU A 315 -15.99 -4.99 19.06
#